data_AF-A0A974P4A3-F1
#
_entry.id   AF-A0A974P4A3-F1
#
_cell.length_a   1.000
_cell.length_b   1.000
_cell.length_c   1.000
_cell.angle_alpha   90.00
_cell.angle_beta   90.00
_cell.angle_gamma   90.00
#
_symmetry.space_group_name_H-M   'P 1'
#
loop_
_entity.id
_entity.type
_entity.pdbx_description
1 polymer ?
#
loop_
_entity_poly.entity_id
_entity_poly.type
_entity_poly.pdbx_seq_one_letter_code
_entity_poly.pdbx_strand_id
1 'polypeptide(L)'
;MSQEISSSRTLHRLIYASRQAFTPEMNPNEEIDGLIRASIRNNSATALTGLLLVHDGWFLQALEGRRGGNDHLSAHPQRPAPHREPSALRRPRERP
;
A
#
# COMPACT_ATOMS: atom_id res chain seq x y z
N MET A 1 21.78 -16.01 32.93
CA MET A 1 21.27 -16.28 31.57
C MET A 1 20.15 -15.29 31.33
N SER A 2 20.53 -14.05 30.99
CA SER A 2 19.63 -12.90 30.92
C SER A 2 19.20 -12.69 29.48
N GLN A 3 17.89 -12.52 29.30
CA GLN A 3 17.22 -12.45 28.01
C GLN A 3 17.81 -11.33 27.15
N GLU A 4 18.19 -11.70 25.93
CA GLU A 4 18.61 -10.80 24.86
C GLU A 4 17.40 -9.92 24.50
N ILE A 5 17.48 -8.63 24.86
CA ILE A 5 16.48 -7.63 24.51
C ILE A 5 16.36 -7.65 22.99
N SER A 6 15.21 -8.13 22.49
CA SER A 6 14.83 -8.24 21.09
C SER A 6 15.49 -7.18 20.23
N SER A 7 16.38 -7.63 19.34
CA SER A 7 16.94 -6.85 18.24
C SER A 7 15.88 -5.92 17.63
N SER A 8 16.23 -4.64 17.52
CA SER A 8 15.32 -3.55 17.14
C SER A 8 14.55 -3.88 15.86
N ARG A 9 13.29 -4.31 16.00
CA ARG A 9 12.38 -4.48 14.86
C ARG A 9 11.84 -3.11 14.47
N THR A 10 12.66 -2.32 13.79
CA THR A 10 12.25 -1.01 13.30
C THR A 10 11.09 -1.17 12.31
N LEU A 11 9.96 -0.57 12.65
CA LEU A 11 8.82 -0.42 11.74
C LEU A 11 9.00 0.87 10.94
N HIS A 12 8.71 0.78 9.65
CA HIS A 12 8.72 1.90 8.73
C HIS A 12 7.30 2.19 8.29
N ARG A 13 7.00 3.49 8.12
CA ARG A 13 5.69 3.96 7.72
C ARG A 13 5.79 4.80 6.46
N LEU A 14 4.95 4.50 5.49
CA LEU A 14 4.69 5.35 4.33
C LEU A 14 3.30 5.96 4.50
N ILE A 15 3.21 7.29 4.41
CA ILE A 15 1.94 8.01 4.41
C ILE A 15 1.88 8.83 3.12
N TYR A 16 0.81 8.70 2.36
CA TYR A 16 0.61 9.48 1.14
C TYR A 16 -0.87 9.84 0.95
N ALA A 17 -1.10 10.94 0.24
CA ALA A 17 -2.43 11.42 -0.11
C ALA A 17 -2.54 11.62 -1.62
N SER A 18 -3.66 11.21 -2.23
CA SER A 18 -3.90 11.34 -3.67
C SER A 18 -5.34 11.76 -3.95
N ARG A 19 -5.56 12.36 -5.12
CA ARG A 19 -6.90 12.64 -5.63
C ARG A 19 -7.52 11.36 -6.18
N GLN A 20 -8.83 11.22 -5.96
CA GLN A 20 -9.67 10.26 -6.65
C GLN A 20 -9.62 10.53 -8.16
N ALA A 21 -9.58 9.46 -8.94
CA ALA A 21 -9.56 9.51 -10.41
C ALA A 21 -10.86 8.93 -11.00
N PHE A 22 -11.94 8.94 -10.23
CA PHE A 22 -13.23 8.38 -10.64
C PHE A 22 -13.83 9.19 -11.79
N THR A 23 -14.28 8.50 -12.82
CA THR A 23 -15.08 9.10 -13.90
C THR A 23 -16.57 9.00 -13.56
N PRO A 24 -17.45 9.80 -14.21
CA PRO A 24 -18.89 9.77 -13.94
C PRO A 24 -19.56 8.40 -14.11
N GLU A 25 -18.96 7.51 -14.91
CA GLU A 25 -19.47 6.16 -15.19
C GLU A 25 -19.07 5.14 -14.10
N MET A 26 -18.14 5.49 -13.21
CA MET A 26 -17.64 4.60 -12.17
C MET A 26 -18.54 4.66 -10.94
N ASN A 27 -18.80 3.51 -10.32
CA ASN A 27 -19.47 3.42 -9.02
C ASN A 27 -18.43 3.55 -7.89
N PRO A 28 -18.40 4.65 -7.12
CA PRO A 28 -17.37 4.86 -6.11
C PRO A 28 -17.30 3.75 -5.05
N ASN A 29 -18.43 3.17 -4.68
CA ASN A 29 -18.47 2.11 -3.65
C ASN A 29 -17.79 0.83 -4.16
N GLU A 30 -18.05 0.44 -5.41
CA GLU A 30 -17.44 -0.76 -6.01
C GLU A 30 -15.93 -0.59 -6.19
N GLU A 31 -15.49 0.60 -6.58
CA GLU A 31 -14.09 0.94 -6.75
C GLU A 31 -13.34 0.94 -5.41
N ILE A 32 -13.93 1.52 -4.38
CA ILE A 32 -13.37 1.52 -3.02
C ILE A 32 -13.30 0.08 -2.48
N ASP A 33 -14.36 -0.71 -2.65
CA ASP A 33 -14.38 -2.12 -2.26
C ASP A 33 -13.29 -2.93 -2.97
N GLY A 34 -13.09 -2.68 -4.27
CA GLY A 34 -12.01 -3.26 -5.06
C GLY A 34 -10.64 -2.92 -4.50
N LEU A 35 -10.42 -1.63 -4.18
CA LEU A 35 -9.17 -1.13 -3.60
C LEU A 35 -8.90 -1.75 -2.22
N ILE A 36 -9.91 -1.86 -1.35
CA ILE A 36 -9.78 -2.48 -0.03
C ILE A 36 -9.43 -3.96 -0.17
N ARG A 37 -10.14 -4.72 -1.02
CA ARG A 37 -9.84 -6.15 -1.26
C ARG A 37 -8.42 -6.37 -1.78
N ALA A 38 -7.98 -5.54 -2.73
CA ALA A 38 -6.62 -5.60 -3.25
C ALA A 38 -5.58 -5.25 -2.19
N SER A 39 -5.82 -4.21 -1.40
CA SER A 39 -4.94 -3.77 -0.32
C SER A 39 -4.78 -4.85 0.74
N ILE A 40 -5.87 -5.46 1.22
CA ILE A 40 -5.81 -6.55 2.20
C ILE A 40 -4.93 -7.69 1.68
N ARG A 41 -5.20 -8.18 0.46
CA ARG A 41 -4.43 -9.27 -0.15
C ARG A 41 -2.95 -8.94 -0.28
N ASN A 42 -2.61 -7.77 -0.83
CA ASN A 42 -1.22 -7.37 -1.08
C ASN A 42 -0.46 -7.11 0.22
N ASN A 43 -1.11 -6.45 1.18
CA ASN A 43 -0.53 -6.14 2.48
C ASN A 43 -0.26 -7.43 3.27
N SER A 44 -1.22 -8.36 3.31
CA SER A 44 -1.01 -9.67 3.96
C SER A 44 0.13 -10.46 3.33
N ALA A 45 0.25 -10.46 2.00
CA ALA A 45 1.34 -11.15 1.30
C ALA A 45 2.74 -10.56 1.59
N THR A 46 2.81 -9.31 2.05
CA THR A 46 4.05 -8.58 2.32
C THR A 46 4.26 -8.24 3.78
N ALA A 47 3.42 -8.79 4.68
CA ALA A 47 3.42 -8.49 6.11
C ALA A 47 3.33 -6.98 6.43
N LEU A 48 2.61 -6.24 5.60
CA LEU A 48 2.25 -4.85 5.85
C LEU A 48 0.89 -4.77 6.56
N THR A 49 0.74 -3.76 7.39
CA THR A 49 -0.56 -3.29 7.88
C THR A 49 -0.83 -1.91 7.29
N GLY A 50 -2.07 -1.44 7.35
CA GLY A 50 -2.37 -0.12 6.83
C GLY A 50 -3.75 0.41 7.17
N LEU A 51 -3.95 1.65 6.78
CA LEU A 51 -5.18 2.42 6.89
C LEU A 51 -5.43 3.14 5.58
N LEU A 52 -6.68 3.15 5.13
CA LEU A 52 -7.15 3.96 4.01
C LEU A 52 -8.31 4.85 4.50
N LEU A 53 -8.18 6.15 4.29
CA LEU A 53 -9.22 7.14 4.53
C LEU A 53 -9.66 7.72 3.19
N VAL A 54 -10.98 7.78 2.98
CA VAL A 54 -11.60 8.34 1.78
C VAL A 54 -12.46 9.52 2.21
N HIS A 55 -12.19 10.71 1.67
CA HIS A 55 -12.96 11.90 2.02
C HIS A 55 -12.88 12.94 0.90
N ASP A 56 -14.04 13.47 0.47
CA ASP A 56 -14.15 14.61 -0.45
C ASP A 56 -13.22 14.56 -1.68
N GLY A 57 -13.28 13.48 -2.46
CA GLY A 57 -12.44 13.34 -3.64
C GLY A 57 -10.96 13.02 -3.34
N TRP A 58 -10.62 12.74 -2.08
CA TRP A 58 -9.27 12.36 -1.66
C TRP A 58 -9.21 10.92 -1.14
N PHE A 59 -8.02 10.38 -1.27
CA PHE A 59 -7.55 9.18 -0.59
C PHE A 59 -6.33 9.55 0.24
N LEU A 60 -6.32 9.14 1.51
CA LEU A 60 -5.16 9.18 2.38
C LEU A 60 -4.85 7.74 2.79
N GLN A 61 -3.64 7.27 2.51
CA GLN A 61 -3.21 5.92 2.89
C GLN A 61 -1.97 5.99 3.78
N ALA A 62 -1.97 5.15 4.82
CA ALA A 62 -0.81 4.85 5.63
C ALA A 62 -0.52 3.34 5.56
N LEU A 63 0.72 2.97 5.27
CA LEU A 63 1.21 1.60 5.28
C LEU A 63 2.36 1.47 6.27
N GLU A 64 2.36 0.40 7.07
CA GLU A 64 3.39 0.13 8.08
C GLU A 64 3.91 -1.29 7.97
N GLY A 65 5.21 -1.46 8.10
CA GLY A 65 5.85 -2.77 8.09
C GLY A 65 7.35 -2.72 8.35
N ARG A 66 7.98 -3.88 8.43
CA ARG A 66 9.43 -3.99 8.64
C ARG A 66 10.16 -3.81 7.31
N ARG A 67 11.31 -3.14 7.32
CA ARG A 67 12.25 -3.18 6.19
C ARG A 67 12.87 -4.58 6.09
N GLY A 68 12.29 -5.44 5.25
CA GLY A 68 12.93 -6.66 4.77
C GLY A 68 13.74 -6.35 3.51
N GLY A 69 14.75 -7.17 3.17
CA GLY A 69 15.70 -6.96 2.05
C GLY A 69 15.10 -6.78 0.64
N ASN A 70 13.77 -6.89 0.50
CA ASN A 70 13.01 -6.57 -0.71
C ASN A 70 12.10 -5.35 -0.45
N ASP A 71 12.70 -4.19 -0.16
CA ASP A 71 12.01 -3.03 0.43
C ASP A 71 11.03 -2.34 -0.57
N HIS A 72 9.78 -2.80 -0.57
CA HIS A 72 8.68 -2.28 -1.40
C HIS A 72 8.12 -0.92 -0.95
N LEU A 73 8.40 -0.50 0.29
CA LEU A 73 8.03 0.83 0.80
C LEU A 73 8.87 1.93 0.14
N SER A 74 10.12 1.63 -0.24
CA SER A 74 11.02 2.55 -0.97
C SER A 74 10.65 2.77 -2.43
N ALA A 75 9.88 1.87 -3.04
CA ALA A 75 9.52 1.94 -4.46
C ALA A 75 8.31 2.85 -4.73
N HIS A 76 7.66 3.41 -3.70
CA HIS A 76 6.52 4.30 -3.88
C HIS A 76 6.98 5.73 -4.22
N PRO A 77 6.45 6.32 -5.31
CA PRO A 77 6.83 7.65 -5.74
C PRO A 77 6.44 8.70 -4.68
N GLN A 78 7.38 9.61 -4.37
CA GLN A 78 7.22 10.75 -3.44
C GLN A 78 6.11 11.74 -3.86
N ARG A 79 5.57 11.57 -5.07
CA ARG A 79 4.46 12.34 -5.62
C ARG A 79 3.46 11.33 -6.21
N PRO A 80 2.29 11.12 -5.60
CA PRO A 80 1.39 10.07 -6.03
C PRO A 80 0.79 10.44 -7.39
N ALA A 81 0.80 9.49 -8.32
CA ALA A 81 -0.09 9.54 -9.47
C ALA A 81 -1.55 9.56 -8.96
N PRO A 82 -2.50 10.21 -9.69
CA PRO A 82 -3.92 10.07 -9.39
C PRO A 82 -4.24 8.58 -9.30
N HIS A 83 -5.06 8.17 -8.32
CA HIS A 83 -5.20 6.76 -7.91
C HIS A 83 -5.58 5.87 -9.12
N ARG A 84 -4.54 5.33 -9.73
CA ARG A 84 -4.52 4.23 -10.69
C ARG A 84 -3.55 3.28 -10.02
N GLU A 85 -3.90 2.00 -9.86
CA GLU A 85 -3.05 1.01 -9.17
C GLU A 85 -1.57 1.29 -9.51
N PRO A 86 -0.70 1.54 -8.52
CA PRO A 86 0.72 1.53 -8.82
C PRO A 86 0.98 0.16 -9.41
N SER A 87 1.42 0.12 -10.66
CA SER A 87 1.72 -1.13 -11.39
C SER A 87 2.89 -1.91 -10.78
N ALA A 88 3.25 -1.61 -9.54
CA ALA A 88 4.41 -2.09 -8.81
C ALA A 88 4.06 -3.26 -7.87
N LEU A 89 3.40 -4.32 -8.39
CA LEU A 89 3.63 -5.69 -7.89
C LEU A 89 2.98 -6.79 -8.77
N ARG A 90 3.03 -6.69 -10.11
CA ARG A 90 3.03 -7.92 -10.90
C ARG A 90 4.48 -8.37 -10.98
N ARG A 91 4.82 -9.50 -10.35
CA ARG A 91 6.06 -10.22 -10.69
C ARG A 91 6.14 -10.30 -12.22
N PRO A 92 7.32 -10.12 -12.85
CA PRO A 92 7.46 -10.44 -14.26
C PRO A 92 6.94 -11.86 -14.43
N ARG A 93 6.00 -12.07 -15.36
CA ARG A 93 5.78 -13.41 -15.87
C ARG A 93 7.08 -13.77 -16.57
N GLU A 94 7.89 -14.61 -15.94
CA GLU A 94 8.84 -15.42 -16.67
C GLU A 94 8.02 -16.21 -17.69
N ARG A 95 8.13 -15.82 -18.96
CA ARG A 95 7.71 -16.66 -20.07
C ARG A 95 8.96 -17.42 -20.54
N PRO A 96 8.85 -18.73 -20.80
CA PRO A 96 9.89 -19.47 -21.50
C PRO A 96 10.06 -18.96 -22.94
#